data_AF-A0A7K8NEP2-F1
#
_entry.id   AF-A0A7K8NEP2-F1
#
_cell.length_a   1.000
_cell.length_b   1.000
_cell.length_c   1.000
_cell.angle_alpha   90.00
_cell.angle_beta   90.00
_cell.angle_gamma   90.00
#
_symmetry.space_group_name_H-M   'P 1'
#
loop_
_entity.id
_entity.type
_entity.pdbx_description
1 polymer ?
#
loop_
_entity_poly.entity_id
_entity_poly.type
_entity_poly.pdbx_seq_one_letter_code
_entity_poly.pdbx_strand_id
1 'polypeptide(L)'
;DNWAFLYAQRLALKQELPLHVCFCLVPKFLDATIRHYGFMLRGLQEVAKECTELNIPFHLLLGYAKDVLPTFVVRLGVGGLVTDFCPLRVPQQWVEDVRERLPEDVPFVQVDAHNIVPCWVTSPKQEYNARTIRSKIHSQLPEFLTEFPPVIQHPYSPSTPAEPIAWEACYSSLQVDRTVKEVEWATPGTASGLAVLQSFIAKRLKSFGSHRNNPNKAALSNLSPWFHFGQVSTQRAILEVWKHHRKYKESVDIFVEEAVVRRELADNFCYYNKNYDSVQGAYNWAQNTLKLHAKDKRPFLYELQELEQGNTHDPLWNAAQLQMVREGKMHGFLRMYWAKKILEWTCSPEEALQFAIYLNDRYELDGRDPNGYVGKLHKGAWGCLWSICGIHDHGWPERAVFGKIRYMNYAGCKRKFDVVQFERRYAPCK
;
A
#
# COMPACT_ATOMS: atom_id res chain seq x y z
N ASP A 1 7.50 16.32 -0.19
CA ASP A 1 7.95 15.51 0.96
C ASP A 1 8.45 14.13 0.52
N ASN A 2 9.62 14.06 -0.11
CA ASN A 2 10.20 12.81 -0.60
C ASN A 2 11.71 12.79 -0.30
N TRP A 3 12.16 11.89 0.57
CA TRP A 3 13.57 11.81 0.98
C TRP A 3 14.51 11.36 -0.14
N ALA A 4 14.06 10.49 -1.05
CA ALA A 4 14.86 10.07 -2.21
C ALA A 4 15.10 11.27 -3.15
N PHE A 5 14.06 12.07 -3.40
CA PHE A 5 14.16 13.28 -4.22
C PHE A 5 15.09 14.32 -3.56
N LEU A 6 14.91 14.59 -2.27
CA LEU A 6 15.74 15.54 -1.52
C LEU A 6 17.21 15.10 -1.47
N TYR A 7 17.46 13.80 -1.31
CA TYR A 7 18.81 13.23 -1.37
C TYR A 7 19.42 13.44 -2.76
N ALA A 8 18.67 13.13 -3.83
CA ALA A 8 19.12 13.31 -5.21
C ALA A 8 19.43 14.78 -5.53
N GLN A 9 18.57 15.72 -5.12
CA GLN A 9 18.83 17.15 -5.31
C GLN A 9 20.05 17.61 -4.52
N ARG A 10 20.22 17.17 -3.27
CA ARG A 10 21.41 17.51 -2.47
C ARG A 10 22.69 16.97 -3.11
N LEU A 11 22.66 15.76 -3.66
CA LEU A 11 23.79 15.16 -4.37
C LEU A 11 24.13 15.96 -5.63
N ALA A 12 23.14 16.28 -6.47
CA ALA A 12 23.31 17.07 -7.68
C ALA A 12 23.86 18.48 -7.38
N LEU A 13 23.33 19.15 -6.36
CA LEU A 13 23.81 20.46 -5.91
C LEU A 13 25.27 20.42 -5.46
N LYS A 14 25.67 19.38 -4.72
CA LYS A 14 27.05 19.21 -4.25
C LYS A 14 28.05 19.04 -5.41
N GLN A 15 27.60 18.45 -6.52
CA GLN A 15 28.42 18.20 -7.70
C GLN A 15 28.28 19.28 -8.78
N GLU A 16 27.45 20.29 -8.53
CA GLU A 16 27.14 21.35 -9.51
C GLU A 16 26.56 20.83 -10.84
N LEU A 17 25.78 19.74 -10.75
CA LEU A 17 25.20 19.05 -11.90
C LEU A 17 23.69 19.25 -12.01
N PRO A 18 23.10 19.14 -13.21
CA PRO A 18 21.65 19.06 -13.40
C PRO A 18 21.05 17.84 -12.67
N LEU A 19 19.78 17.98 -12.27
CA LEU A 19 18.99 16.87 -11.71
C LEU A 19 17.91 16.48 -12.71
N HIS A 20 17.75 15.19 -12.95
CA HIS A 20 16.69 14.63 -13.77
C HIS A 20 15.83 13.68 -12.93
N VAL A 21 14.52 13.68 -13.19
CA VAL A 21 13.58 12.69 -12.65
C VAL A 21 13.15 11.78 -13.79
N CYS A 22 13.16 10.48 -13.56
CA CYS A 22 12.65 9.52 -14.54
C CYS A 22 11.69 8.53 -13.88
N PHE A 23 10.67 8.12 -14.63
CA PHE A 23 9.75 7.06 -14.25
C PHE A 23 9.65 6.04 -15.39
N CYS A 24 9.82 4.76 -15.08
CA CYS A 24 9.71 3.67 -16.06
C CYS A 24 8.29 3.07 -16.02
N LEU A 25 7.51 3.33 -17.06
CA LEU A 25 6.15 2.81 -17.19
C LEU A 25 6.19 1.41 -17.82
N VAL A 26 6.00 0.40 -16.97
CA VAL A 26 5.84 -1.00 -17.41
C VAL A 26 4.44 -1.21 -18.00
N PRO A 27 4.29 -1.99 -19.09
CA PRO A 27 3.01 -2.18 -19.78
C PRO A 27 1.96 -2.92 -18.94
N LYS A 28 2.42 -3.75 -17.99
CA LYS A 28 1.60 -4.47 -17.01
C LYS A 28 2.41 -4.67 -15.72
N PHE A 29 1.76 -4.53 -14.57
CA PHE A 29 2.34 -4.76 -13.25
C PHE A 29 1.38 -5.58 -12.38
N LEU A 30 1.75 -6.83 -12.08
CA LEU A 30 0.90 -7.77 -11.33
C LEU A 30 -0.54 -7.81 -11.92
N ASP A 31 -1.55 -7.76 -11.05
CA ASP A 31 -2.97 -7.71 -11.41
C ASP A 31 -3.53 -6.27 -11.46
N ALA A 32 -2.66 -5.26 -11.58
CA ALA A 32 -3.07 -3.88 -11.70
C ALA A 32 -3.93 -3.65 -12.95
N THR A 33 -5.11 -3.10 -12.73
CA THR A 33 -6.08 -2.71 -13.77
C THR A 33 -5.95 -1.23 -14.15
N ILE A 34 -6.75 -0.79 -15.13
CA ILE A 34 -6.76 0.61 -15.57
C ILE A 34 -7.09 1.59 -14.44
N ARG A 35 -7.86 1.16 -13.43
CA ARG A 35 -8.10 1.92 -12.20
C ARG A 35 -6.81 2.42 -11.55
N HIS A 36 -5.81 1.55 -11.46
CA HIS A 36 -4.54 1.83 -10.78
C HIS A 36 -3.64 2.70 -11.64
N TYR A 37 -3.48 2.31 -12.91
CA TYR A 37 -2.66 3.06 -13.84
C TYR A 37 -3.21 4.46 -14.11
N GLY A 38 -4.53 4.62 -14.23
CA GLY A 38 -5.16 5.93 -14.36
C GLY A 38 -4.92 6.82 -13.14
N PHE A 39 -4.98 6.24 -11.93
CA PHE A 39 -4.66 6.96 -10.70
C PHE A 39 -3.18 7.38 -10.66
N MET A 40 -2.26 6.47 -10.98
CA MET A 40 -0.82 6.73 -11.02
C MET A 40 -0.45 7.77 -12.09
N LEU A 41 -0.86 7.58 -13.34
CA LEU A 41 -0.48 8.44 -14.47
C LEU A 41 -0.95 9.88 -14.31
N ARG A 42 -2.18 10.10 -13.80
CA ARG A 42 -2.65 11.45 -13.50
C ARG A 42 -1.92 12.10 -12.34
N GLY A 43 -1.47 11.31 -11.36
CA GLY A 43 -0.55 11.81 -10.33
C GLY A 43 0.81 12.22 -10.93
N LEU A 44 1.34 11.44 -11.87
CA LEU A 44 2.60 11.76 -12.55
C LEU A 44 2.50 13.01 -13.45
N GLN A 45 1.32 13.32 -13.99
CA GLN A 45 1.09 14.57 -14.71
C GLN A 45 1.30 15.80 -13.82
N GLU A 46 0.84 15.73 -12.57
CA GLU A 46 1.08 16.77 -11.56
C GLU A 46 2.58 16.90 -11.25
N VAL A 47 3.26 15.77 -11.02
CA VAL A 47 4.72 15.74 -10.77
C VAL A 47 5.51 16.33 -11.94
N ALA A 48 5.15 16.00 -13.19
CA ALA A 48 5.82 16.53 -14.38
C ALA A 48 5.71 18.07 -14.47
N LYS A 49 4.54 18.62 -14.10
CA LYS A 49 4.33 20.07 -14.03
C LYS A 49 5.19 20.70 -12.92
N GLU A 50 5.17 20.13 -11.72
CA GLU A 50 5.98 20.61 -10.59
C GLU A 50 7.48 20.56 -10.90
N CYS A 51 7.96 19.49 -11.54
CA CYS A 51 9.36 19.36 -11.96
C CYS A 51 9.76 20.47 -12.96
N THR A 52 8.86 20.82 -13.89
CA THR A 52 9.08 21.93 -14.83
C THR A 52 9.25 23.26 -14.10
N GLU A 53 8.39 23.56 -13.12
CA GLU A 53 8.48 24.77 -12.30
C GLU A 53 9.79 24.82 -11.48
N LEU A 54 10.33 23.65 -11.12
CA LEU A 54 11.57 23.49 -10.37
C LEU A 54 12.83 23.45 -11.24
N ASN A 55 12.75 23.64 -12.57
CA ASN A 55 13.88 23.48 -13.49
C ASN A 55 14.52 22.06 -13.44
N ILE A 56 13.69 21.04 -13.26
CA ILE A 56 14.09 19.63 -13.19
C ILE A 56 13.37 18.88 -14.32
N PRO A 57 14.06 18.34 -15.33
CA PRO A 57 13.42 17.53 -16.37
C PRO A 57 12.77 16.28 -15.81
N PHE A 58 11.52 16.05 -16.18
CA PHE A 58 10.80 14.80 -15.90
C PHE A 58 10.71 13.95 -17.17
N HIS A 59 11.14 12.69 -17.08
CA HIS A 59 11.18 11.74 -18.19
C HIS A 59 10.27 10.55 -17.92
N LEU A 60 9.34 10.26 -18.83
CA LEU A 60 8.52 9.05 -18.77
C LEU A 60 9.05 8.05 -19.79
N LEU A 61 9.71 6.99 -19.32
CA LEU A 61 10.30 5.95 -20.17
C LEU A 61 9.34 4.77 -20.28
N LEU A 62 9.03 4.33 -21.50
CA LEU A 62 8.14 3.19 -21.72
C LEU A 62 8.96 1.88 -21.75
N GLY A 63 8.69 0.97 -20.82
CA GLY A 63 9.36 -0.32 -20.75
C GLY A 63 9.89 -0.67 -19.36
N TYR A 64 10.56 -1.82 -19.26
CA TYR A 64 11.17 -2.26 -18.02
C TYR A 64 12.43 -1.46 -17.71
N ALA A 65 12.60 -1.07 -16.45
CA ALA A 65 13.70 -0.24 -15.97
C ALA A 65 15.08 -0.75 -16.42
N LYS A 66 15.30 -2.06 -16.34
CA LYS A 66 16.55 -2.73 -16.75
C LYS A 66 16.90 -2.63 -18.24
N ASP A 67 15.91 -2.35 -19.09
CA ASP A 67 16.10 -2.26 -20.55
C ASP A 67 16.25 -0.79 -20.96
N VAL A 68 15.52 0.12 -20.32
CA VAL A 68 15.46 1.53 -20.73
C VAL A 68 16.39 2.45 -19.93
N LEU A 69 16.60 2.21 -18.63
CA LEU A 69 17.42 3.08 -17.79
C LEU A 69 18.91 3.06 -18.15
N PRO A 70 19.58 1.92 -18.41
CA PRO A 70 21.00 1.94 -18.75
C PRO A 70 21.28 2.78 -20.00
N THR A 71 20.48 2.61 -21.05
CA THR A 71 20.58 3.40 -22.28
C THR A 71 20.33 4.89 -22.00
N PHE A 72 19.35 5.20 -21.17
CA PHE A 72 19.05 6.57 -20.75
C PHE A 72 20.20 7.23 -19.97
N VAL A 73 20.80 6.48 -19.03
CA VAL A 73 21.95 6.90 -18.22
C VAL A 73 23.16 7.21 -19.10
N VAL A 74 23.51 6.32 -20.02
CA VAL A 74 24.63 6.52 -20.95
C VAL A 74 24.37 7.72 -21.87
N ARG A 75 23.17 7.81 -22.46
CA ARG A 75 22.81 8.88 -23.39
C ARG A 75 22.90 10.27 -22.77
N LEU A 76 22.47 10.42 -21.52
CA LEU A 76 22.51 11.70 -20.81
C LEU A 76 23.81 11.94 -20.02
N GLY A 77 24.72 10.96 -19.97
CA GLY A 77 25.93 11.05 -19.14
C GLY A 77 25.61 11.20 -17.65
N VAL A 78 24.65 10.44 -17.15
CA VAL A 78 24.21 10.54 -15.74
C VAL A 78 25.30 10.03 -14.81
N GLY A 79 25.82 10.91 -13.95
CA GLY A 79 26.90 10.61 -13.00
C GLY A 79 26.46 9.93 -11.68
N GLY A 80 25.18 9.62 -11.51
CA GLY A 80 24.67 8.90 -10.34
C GLY A 80 23.16 8.69 -10.40
N LEU A 81 22.70 7.53 -9.92
CA LEU A 81 21.29 7.17 -9.87
C LEU A 81 20.80 7.06 -8.43
N VAL A 82 19.62 7.58 -8.15
CA VAL A 82 18.95 7.47 -6.84
C VAL A 82 17.56 6.87 -7.07
N THR A 83 17.20 5.85 -6.29
CA THR A 83 15.87 5.23 -6.30
C THR A 83 15.27 5.23 -4.90
N ASP A 84 13.95 5.12 -4.82
CA ASP A 84 13.25 4.84 -3.57
C ASP A 84 13.28 3.34 -3.21
N PHE A 85 12.74 3.02 -2.04
CA PHE A 85 12.68 1.67 -1.46
C PHE A 85 11.27 1.09 -1.55
N CYS A 86 11.19 -0.19 -1.93
CA CYS A 86 10.01 -1.02 -1.76
C CYS A 86 10.44 -2.44 -1.38
N PRO A 87 9.87 -3.05 -0.33
CA PRO A 87 10.29 -4.38 0.15
C PRO A 87 9.74 -5.54 -0.68
N LEU A 88 8.86 -5.27 -1.66
CA LEU A 88 8.23 -6.31 -2.47
C LEU A 88 9.24 -6.96 -3.44
N ARG A 89 9.03 -8.24 -3.70
CA ARG A 89 9.91 -9.10 -4.52
C ARG A 89 10.18 -8.50 -5.91
N VAL A 90 9.15 -8.02 -6.60
CA VAL A 90 9.26 -7.49 -7.97
C VAL A 90 10.04 -6.17 -8.02
N PRO A 91 9.70 -5.12 -7.23
CA PRO A 91 10.52 -3.91 -7.11
C PRO A 91 11.96 -4.16 -6.66
N GLN A 92 12.20 -5.05 -5.70
CA GLN A 92 13.58 -5.41 -5.31
C GLN A 92 14.35 -6.01 -6.50
N GLN A 93 13.72 -6.89 -7.28
CA GLN A 93 14.36 -7.45 -8.47
C GLN A 93 14.64 -6.38 -9.53
N TRP A 94 13.78 -5.36 -9.70
CA TRP A 94 14.06 -4.27 -10.62
C TRP A 94 15.30 -3.47 -10.24
N VAL A 95 15.50 -3.22 -8.94
CA VAL A 95 16.70 -2.54 -8.43
C VAL A 95 17.95 -3.36 -8.71
N GLU A 96 17.92 -4.68 -8.45
CA GLU A 96 19.05 -5.56 -8.77
C GLU A 96 19.31 -5.66 -10.29
N ASP A 97 18.26 -5.84 -11.10
CA ASP A 97 18.38 -5.93 -12.57
C ASP A 97 18.96 -4.63 -13.16
N VAL A 98 18.64 -3.47 -12.59
CA VAL A 98 19.23 -2.18 -12.99
C VAL A 98 20.68 -2.10 -12.52
N ARG A 99 20.97 -2.44 -11.26
CA ARG A 99 22.33 -2.44 -10.69
C ARG A 99 23.31 -3.25 -11.55
N GLU A 100 22.89 -4.42 -12.04
CA GLU A 100 23.72 -5.30 -12.86
C GLU A 100 23.98 -4.78 -14.29
N ARG A 101 23.17 -3.82 -14.77
CA ARG A 101 23.24 -3.31 -16.14
C ARG A 101 23.69 -1.85 -16.23
N LEU A 102 23.80 -1.16 -15.10
CA LEU A 102 24.34 0.19 -15.06
C LEU A 102 25.84 0.16 -15.40
N PRO A 103 26.37 1.23 -16.01
CA PRO A 103 27.81 1.39 -16.15
C PRO A 103 28.51 1.34 -14.78
N GLU A 104 29.67 0.69 -14.72
CA GLU A 104 30.40 0.44 -13.45
C GLU A 104 30.80 1.73 -12.71
N ASP A 105 30.95 2.83 -13.45
CA ASP A 105 31.32 4.14 -12.94
C ASP A 105 30.13 4.96 -12.41
N VAL A 106 28.90 4.48 -12.57
CA VAL A 106 27.69 5.18 -12.12
C VAL A 106 27.25 4.66 -10.74
N PRO A 107 27.40 5.45 -9.66
CA PRO A 107 26.95 5.06 -8.34
C PRO A 107 25.41 4.95 -8.30
N PHE A 108 24.91 3.89 -7.65
CA PHE A 108 23.48 3.66 -7.48
C PHE A 108 23.11 3.64 -5.99
N VAL A 109 22.23 4.56 -5.59
CA VAL A 109 21.80 4.74 -4.19
C VAL A 109 20.31 4.44 -4.06
N GLN A 110 19.95 3.70 -3.01
CA GLN A 110 18.56 3.52 -2.59
C GLN A 110 18.27 4.28 -1.30
N VAL A 111 17.12 4.97 -1.24
CA VAL A 111 16.67 5.74 -0.08
C VAL A 111 15.28 5.27 0.33
N ASP A 112 15.08 4.99 1.62
CA ASP A 112 13.73 4.76 2.14
C ASP A 112 12.99 6.10 2.24
N ALA A 113 12.16 6.38 1.23
CA ALA A 113 11.30 7.55 1.16
C ALA A 113 9.86 7.25 1.60
N HIS A 114 9.56 6.01 1.97
CA HIS A 114 8.20 5.55 2.27
C HIS A 114 7.96 5.47 3.78
N ASN A 115 8.93 4.97 4.54
CA ASN A 115 8.87 4.82 5.99
C ASN A 115 9.43 6.05 6.71
N ILE A 116 8.97 6.31 7.94
CA ILE A 116 9.54 7.40 8.77
C ILE A 116 10.94 6.98 9.23
N VAL A 117 11.05 5.77 9.78
CA VAL A 117 12.32 5.16 10.13
C VAL A 117 12.66 4.15 9.04
N PRO A 118 13.82 4.25 8.36
CA PRO A 118 14.15 3.33 7.27
C PRO A 118 14.02 1.87 7.67
N CYS A 119 13.44 1.04 6.81
CA CYS A 119 13.05 -0.34 7.14
C CYS A 119 14.21 -1.17 7.74
N TRP A 120 15.41 -1.06 7.17
CA TRP A 120 16.62 -1.75 7.65
C TRP A 120 17.24 -1.15 8.92
N VAL A 121 16.87 0.09 9.28
CA VAL A 121 17.31 0.76 10.52
C VAL A 121 16.35 0.42 11.67
N THR A 122 15.05 0.33 11.39
CA THR A 122 14.01 0.05 12.40
C THR A 122 14.26 -1.25 13.17
N SER A 123 14.66 -2.32 12.48
CA SER A 123 14.99 -3.60 13.10
C SER A 123 15.90 -4.41 12.19
N PRO A 124 16.92 -5.13 12.70
CA PRO A 124 17.80 -5.97 11.88
C PRO A 124 17.18 -7.33 11.50
N LYS A 125 15.90 -7.56 11.84
CA LYS A 125 15.19 -8.82 11.61
C LYS A 125 13.68 -8.63 11.49
N GLN A 126 13.00 -9.67 11.02
CA GLN A 126 11.54 -9.78 11.05
C GLN A 126 11.02 -9.69 12.50
N GLU A 127 10.07 -8.79 12.73
CA GLU A 127 9.42 -8.59 14.01
C GLU A 127 8.15 -9.45 14.16
N TYR A 128 7.97 -10.03 15.35
CA TYR A 128 6.89 -10.99 15.54
C TYR A 128 5.51 -10.32 15.48
N ASN A 129 5.35 -9.15 16.09
CA ASN A 129 4.08 -8.42 16.11
C ASN A 129 4.28 -6.92 16.38
N ALA A 130 3.16 -6.18 16.35
CA ALA A 130 3.18 -4.74 16.61
C ALA A 130 3.76 -4.36 17.98
N ARG A 131 3.67 -5.21 19.01
CA ARG A 131 4.27 -4.92 20.32
C ARG A 131 5.79 -4.87 20.26
N THR A 132 6.43 -5.73 19.47
CA THR A 132 7.89 -5.83 19.44
C THR A 132 8.53 -4.75 18.57
N ILE A 133 7.91 -4.38 17.44
CA ILE A 133 8.41 -3.29 16.58
C ILE A 133 8.09 -1.89 17.14
N ARG A 134 6.96 -1.73 17.86
CA ARG A 134 6.50 -0.43 18.37
C ARG A 134 7.59 0.29 19.15
N SER A 135 8.18 -0.36 20.15
CA SER A 135 9.21 0.27 20.97
C SER A 135 10.42 0.72 20.16
N LYS A 136 10.80 -0.04 19.11
CA LYS A 136 11.95 0.27 18.24
C LYS A 136 11.70 1.47 17.32
N ILE A 137 10.47 1.59 16.81
CA ILE A 137 10.04 2.75 16.03
C ILE A 137 9.99 3.97 16.96
N HIS A 138 9.24 3.89 18.07
CA HIS A 138 9.05 5.04 18.95
C HIS A 138 10.34 5.56 19.58
N SER A 139 11.33 4.71 19.84
CA SER A 139 12.64 5.17 20.32
C SER A 139 13.40 6.00 19.30
N GLN A 140 13.11 5.83 18.01
CA GLN A 140 13.78 6.49 16.89
C GLN A 140 12.96 7.65 16.31
N LEU A 141 11.64 7.72 16.56
CA LEU A 141 10.82 8.83 16.09
C LEU A 141 11.36 10.22 16.43
N PRO A 142 11.95 10.50 17.61
CA PRO A 142 12.52 11.83 17.88
C PRO A 142 13.63 12.25 16.90
N GLU A 143 14.35 11.29 16.33
CA GLU A 143 15.42 11.53 15.35
C GLU A 143 14.89 11.61 13.92
N PHE A 144 13.95 10.73 13.55
CA PHE A 144 13.51 10.57 12.15
C PHE A 144 12.21 11.33 11.80
N LEU A 145 11.33 11.60 12.77
CA LEU A 145 10.09 12.34 12.55
C LEU A 145 10.37 13.86 12.54
N THR A 146 11.13 14.30 11.55
CA THR A 146 11.46 15.72 11.34
C THR A 146 10.56 16.34 10.29
N GLU A 147 10.54 17.67 10.23
CA GLU A 147 10.06 18.37 9.04
C GLU A 147 10.95 18.08 7.82
N PHE A 148 10.38 18.26 6.63
CA PHE A 148 11.10 18.14 5.37
C PHE A 148 11.73 19.48 4.99
N PRO A 149 13.02 19.52 4.58
CA PRO A 149 13.54 20.69 3.90
C PRO A 149 12.80 20.90 2.57
N PRO A 150 12.64 22.15 2.11
CA PRO A 150 11.99 22.42 0.85
C PRO A 150 12.84 21.92 -0.33
N VAL A 151 12.17 21.39 -1.35
CA VAL A 151 12.79 21.26 -2.68
C VAL A 151 12.92 22.66 -3.24
N ILE A 152 14.10 23.00 -3.75
CA ILE A 152 14.36 24.31 -4.36
C ILE A 152 14.30 24.21 -5.88
N GLN A 153 14.11 25.34 -6.55
CA GLN A 153 14.36 25.40 -7.98
C GLN A 153 15.83 25.06 -8.24
N HIS A 154 16.07 24.10 -9.13
CA HIS A 154 17.41 23.59 -9.39
C HIS A 154 18.22 24.61 -10.19
N PRO A 155 19.40 25.05 -9.70
CA PRO A 155 20.14 26.15 -10.31
C PRO A 155 20.91 25.72 -11.58
N TYR A 156 21.15 24.42 -11.75
CA TYR A 156 21.92 23.88 -12.87
C TYR A 156 20.98 23.35 -13.95
N SER A 157 20.81 24.14 -15.02
CA SER A 157 19.96 23.72 -16.13
C SER A 157 20.57 22.53 -16.88
N PRO A 158 19.73 21.57 -17.30
CA PRO A 158 20.17 20.44 -18.11
C PRO A 158 20.69 20.90 -19.47
N SER A 159 21.67 20.18 -20.01
CA SER A 159 22.17 20.41 -21.38
C SER A 159 21.13 20.06 -22.45
N THR A 160 20.20 19.16 -22.12
CA THR A 160 19.14 18.69 -23.01
C THR A 160 17.77 18.80 -22.31
N PRO A 161 16.77 19.44 -22.93
CA PRO A 161 15.42 19.51 -22.37
C PRO A 161 14.75 18.13 -22.40
N ALA A 162 13.76 17.92 -21.52
CA ALA A 162 12.91 16.74 -21.60
C ALA A 162 12.07 16.77 -22.87
N GLU A 163 11.86 15.60 -23.49
CA GLU A 163 10.90 15.48 -24.58
C GLU A 163 9.45 15.62 -24.06
N PRO A 164 8.53 16.23 -24.84
CA PRO A 164 7.12 16.28 -24.47
C PRO A 164 6.54 14.88 -24.28
N ILE A 165 5.85 14.65 -23.17
CA ILE A 165 5.26 13.35 -22.86
C ILE A 165 3.90 13.24 -23.55
N ALA A 166 3.77 12.27 -24.45
CA ALA A 166 2.51 11.91 -25.08
C ALA A 166 1.63 11.06 -24.13
N TRP A 167 1.02 11.70 -23.12
CA TRP A 167 0.27 11.02 -22.05
C TRP A 167 -0.82 10.06 -22.57
N GLU A 168 -1.58 10.46 -23.59
CA GLU A 168 -2.63 9.62 -24.18
C GLU A 168 -2.07 8.37 -24.87
N ALA A 169 -0.92 8.50 -25.53
CA ALA A 169 -0.23 7.36 -26.13
C ALA A 169 0.30 6.41 -25.04
N CYS A 170 0.84 6.96 -23.95
CA CYS A 170 1.28 6.18 -22.80
C CYS A 170 0.10 5.41 -22.17
N TYR A 171 -1.02 6.08 -21.93
CA TYR A 171 -2.24 5.47 -21.41
C TYR A 171 -2.82 4.40 -22.34
N SER A 172 -2.78 4.62 -23.65
CA SER A 172 -3.24 3.68 -24.68
C SER A 172 -2.33 2.46 -24.80
N SER A 173 -1.03 2.60 -24.54
CA SER A 173 -0.04 1.52 -24.63
C SER A 173 -0.18 0.45 -23.53
N LEU A 174 -0.93 0.73 -22.47
CA LEU A 174 -1.09 -0.16 -21.32
C LEU A 174 -1.81 -1.46 -21.68
N GLN A 175 -1.22 -2.59 -21.28
CA GLN A 175 -1.71 -3.95 -21.48
C GLN A 175 -2.37 -4.49 -20.20
N VAL A 176 -3.34 -3.73 -19.69
CA VAL A 176 -4.02 -4.00 -18.43
C VAL A 176 -5.49 -4.25 -18.64
N ASP A 177 -6.12 -4.90 -17.67
CA ASP A 177 -7.56 -5.05 -17.67
C ASP A 177 -8.25 -3.67 -17.50
N ARG A 178 -9.11 -3.34 -18.48
CA ARG A 178 -9.86 -2.09 -18.54
C ARG A 178 -11.30 -2.23 -18.03
N THR A 179 -11.74 -3.43 -17.65
CA THR A 179 -13.09 -3.68 -17.11
C THR A 179 -13.27 -3.09 -15.71
N VAL A 180 -12.20 -3.07 -14.91
CA VAL A 180 -12.17 -2.40 -13.60
C VAL A 180 -11.89 -0.92 -13.79
N LYS A 181 -12.96 -0.13 -13.92
CA LYS A 181 -12.91 1.31 -14.19
C LYS A 181 -12.25 2.10 -13.05
N GLU A 182 -11.68 3.23 -13.42
CA GLU A 182 -11.19 4.26 -12.49
C GLU A 182 -12.31 4.73 -11.55
N VAL A 183 -11.93 5.19 -10.36
CA VAL A 183 -12.89 5.65 -9.35
C VAL A 183 -13.17 7.15 -9.51
N GLU A 184 -14.37 7.58 -9.15
CA GLU A 184 -14.78 8.98 -9.25
C GLU A 184 -14.54 9.77 -7.94
N TRP A 185 -14.48 9.08 -6.79
CA TRP A 185 -14.40 9.74 -5.49
C TRP A 185 -12.98 10.18 -5.10
N ALA A 186 -11.94 9.62 -5.73
CA ALA A 186 -10.54 9.87 -5.40
C ALA A 186 -9.82 10.51 -6.59
N THR A 187 -9.58 11.82 -6.50
CA THR A 187 -8.72 12.52 -7.47
C THR A 187 -7.24 12.24 -7.14
N PRO A 188 -6.44 11.73 -8.10
CA PRO A 188 -5.01 11.52 -7.87
C PRO A 188 -4.22 12.82 -7.75
N GLY A 189 -2.99 12.73 -7.27
CA GLY A 189 -2.06 13.86 -7.14
C GLY A 189 -1.81 14.28 -5.69
N THR A 190 -0.66 14.93 -5.47
CA THR A 190 -0.21 15.41 -4.17
C THR A 190 -1.18 16.44 -3.61
N ALA A 191 -1.61 17.39 -4.43
CA ALA A 191 -2.53 18.46 -4.05
C ALA A 191 -3.85 17.90 -3.52
N SER A 192 -4.44 16.93 -4.22
CA SER A 192 -5.69 16.30 -3.80
C SER A 192 -5.50 15.45 -2.53
N GLY A 193 -4.42 14.68 -2.45
CA GLY A 193 -4.12 13.89 -1.26
C GLY A 193 -3.95 14.74 0.00
N LEU A 194 -3.28 15.89 -0.11
CA LEU A 194 -3.15 16.85 0.98
C LEU A 194 -4.51 17.48 1.34
N ALA A 195 -5.37 17.77 0.37
CA ALA A 195 -6.74 18.23 0.64
C ALA A 195 -7.57 17.17 1.40
N VAL A 196 -7.41 15.88 1.06
CA VAL A 196 -8.04 14.76 1.78
C VAL A 196 -7.53 14.66 3.21
N LEU A 197 -6.22 14.83 3.43
CA LEU A 197 -5.60 14.88 4.76
C LEU A 197 -6.15 16.03 5.60
N GLN A 198 -6.21 17.24 5.04
CA GLN A 198 -6.77 18.41 5.74
C GLN A 198 -8.24 18.21 6.08
N SER A 199 -9.03 17.65 5.14
CA SER A 199 -10.43 17.27 5.37
C SER A 199 -10.56 16.22 6.49
N PHE A 200 -9.66 15.23 6.55
CA PHE A 200 -9.64 14.24 7.63
C PHE A 200 -9.39 14.91 8.99
N ILE A 201 -8.34 15.73 9.09
CA ILE A 201 -7.98 16.44 10.32
C ILE A 201 -9.13 17.33 10.81
N ALA A 202 -9.71 18.11 9.91
CA ALA A 202 -10.76 19.07 10.25
C ALA A 202 -12.09 18.39 10.65
N LYS A 203 -12.50 17.33 9.94
CA LYS A 203 -13.87 16.80 10.03
C LYS A 203 -13.99 15.43 10.71
N ARG A 204 -12.96 14.58 10.64
CA ARG A 204 -13.06 13.15 10.97
C ARG A 204 -12.09 12.69 12.07
N LEU A 205 -10.97 13.38 12.26
CA LEU A 205 -9.96 12.99 13.25
C LEU A 205 -10.53 12.87 14.67
N LYS A 206 -11.42 13.78 15.08
CA LYS A 206 -12.07 13.70 16.41
C LYS A 206 -12.78 12.36 16.65
N SER A 207 -13.45 11.81 15.64
CA SER A 207 -14.23 10.57 15.76
C SER A 207 -13.47 9.32 15.30
N PHE A 208 -12.26 9.47 14.75
CA PHE A 208 -11.47 8.36 14.21
C PHE A 208 -11.27 7.24 15.24
N GLY A 209 -10.80 7.55 16.45
CA GLY A 209 -10.52 6.54 17.48
C GLY A 209 -11.73 5.69 17.84
N SER A 210 -12.90 6.32 17.99
CA SER A 210 -14.14 5.66 18.40
C SER A 210 -14.91 4.99 17.25
N HIS A 211 -14.82 5.51 16.01
CA HIS A 211 -15.71 5.10 14.92
C HIS A 211 -15.03 4.41 13.73
N ARG A 212 -13.69 4.34 13.66
CA ARG A 212 -12.97 3.69 12.54
C ARG A 212 -13.31 2.22 12.30
N ASN A 213 -13.91 1.53 13.28
CA ASN A 213 -14.35 0.15 13.15
C ASN A 213 -15.83 0.01 12.75
N ASN A 214 -16.52 1.11 12.48
CA ASN A 214 -17.91 1.12 12.05
C ASN A 214 -18.00 1.50 10.56
N PRO A 215 -18.25 0.53 9.66
CA PRO A 215 -18.35 0.79 8.21
C PRO A 215 -19.44 1.79 7.80
N ASN A 216 -20.42 2.06 8.66
CA ASN A 216 -21.47 3.03 8.37
C ASN A 216 -21.08 4.47 8.72
N LYS A 217 -19.90 4.68 9.31
CA LYS A 217 -19.41 6.00 9.71
C LYS A 217 -18.23 6.41 8.84
N ALA A 218 -18.32 7.58 8.25
CA ALA A 218 -17.20 8.19 7.52
C ALA A 218 -16.15 8.73 8.51
N ALA A 219 -15.43 7.83 9.17
CA ALA A 219 -14.45 8.17 10.20
C ALA A 219 -12.99 8.01 9.73
N LEU A 220 -12.74 7.19 8.70
CA LEU A 220 -11.39 6.92 8.20
C LEU A 220 -10.77 8.15 7.51
N SER A 221 -9.44 8.16 7.41
CA SER A 221 -8.70 9.20 6.67
C SER A 221 -9.00 9.16 5.18
N ASN A 222 -9.17 7.94 4.64
CA ASN A 222 -9.21 7.61 3.23
C ASN A 222 -7.89 7.84 2.48
N LEU A 223 -6.76 8.01 3.18
CA LEU A 223 -5.48 8.35 2.57
C LEU A 223 -4.72 7.16 1.93
N SER A 224 -5.18 5.92 2.10
CA SER A 224 -4.44 4.74 1.66
C SER A 224 -4.11 4.72 0.16
N PRO A 225 -4.96 5.17 -0.79
CA PRO A 225 -4.56 5.29 -2.20
C PRO A 225 -3.37 6.22 -2.42
N TRP A 226 -3.37 7.39 -1.77
CA TRP A 226 -2.29 8.37 -1.91
C TRP A 226 -1.00 7.92 -1.22
N PHE A 227 -1.11 7.20 -0.10
CA PHE A 227 0.06 6.59 0.54
C PHE A 227 0.66 5.49 -0.34
N HIS A 228 -0.16 4.59 -0.89
CA HIS A 228 0.28 3.50 -1.75
C HIS A 228 1.11 4.00 -2.95
N PHE A 229 0.60 5.00 -3.67
CA PHE A 229 1.30 5.57 -4.83
C PHE A 229 2.38 6.62 -4.46
N GLY A 230 2.66 6.84 -3.17
CA GLY A 230 3.63 7.84 -2.73
C GLY A 230 3.27 9.29 -3.06
N GLN A 231 2.00 9.57 -3.39
CA GLN A 231 1.52 10.92 -3.70
C GLN A 231 1.41 11.80 -2.45
N VAL A 232 1.29 11.19 -1.26
CA VAL A 232 1.41 11.91 0.01
C VAL A 232 2.33 11.12 0.93
N SER A 233 3.31 11.81 1.52
CA SER A 233 4.16 11.22 2.55
C SER A 233 3.36 10.89 3.80
N THR A 234 3.50 9.67 4.30
CA THR A 234 2.93 9.30 5.60
C THR A 234 3.58 10.10 6.73
N GLN A 235 4.88 10.42 6.64
CA GLN A 235 5.56 11.31 7.60
C GLN A 235 4.90 12.68 7.67
N ARG A 236 4.58 13.30 6.52
CA ARG A 236 3.81 14.56 6.47
C ARG A 236 2.45 14.41 7.15
N ALA A 237 1.72 13.33 6.88
CA ALA A 237 0.43 13.09 7.51
C ALA A 237 0.54 12.98 9.04
N ILE A 238 1.60 12.33 9.56
CA ILE A 238 1.86 12.24 11.00
C ILE A 238 2.18 13.61 11.59
N LEU A 239 3.07 14.40 10.95
CA LEU A 239 3.41 15.76 11.41
C LEU A 239 2.16 16.63 11.55
N GLU A 240 1.26 16.61 10.55
CA GLU A 240 0.03 17.40 10.58
C GLU A 240 -0.97 16.90 11.63
N VAL A 241 -1.17 15.59 11.75
CA VAL A 241 -2.10 15.02 12.75
C VAL A 241 -1.58 15.22 14.17
N TRP A 242 -0.26 15.20 14.38
CA TRP A 242 0.37 15.37 15.69
C TRP A 242 0.13 16.77 16.29
N LYS A 243 -0.03 17.80 15.45
CA LYS A 243 -0.43 19.16 15.90
C LYS A 243 -1.74 19.17 16.69
N HIS A 244 -2.59 18.17 16.50
CA HIS A 244 -3.89 18.02 17.17
C HIS A 244 -3.87 17.05 18.37
N HIS A 245 -2.70 16.51 18.75
CA HIS A 245 -2.56 15.50 19.81
C HIS A 245 -3.18 15.95 21.14
N ARG A 246 -2.96 17.20 21.56
CA ARG A 246 -3.55 17.74 22.80
C ARG A 246 -5.08 17.72 22.80
N LYS A 247 -5.72 17.91 21.65
CA LYS A 247 -7.18 18.01 21.50
C LYS A 247 -7.84 16.65 21.29
N TYR A 248 -7.20 15.76 20.53
CA TYR A 248 -7.75 14.48 20.09
C TYR A 248 -6.81 13.30 20.39
N LYS A 249 -6.22 13.27 21.59
CA LYS A 249 -5.17 12.33 22.01
C LYS A 249 -5.43 10.90 21.56
N GLU A 250 -6.57 10.31 21.92
CA GLU A 250 -6.91 8.93 21.56
C GLU A 250 -6.90 8.70 20.05
N SER A 251 -7.55 9.57 19.28
CA SER A 251 -7.61 9.44 17.83
C SER A 251 -6.25 9.61 17.16
N VAL A 252 -5.42 10.54 17.66
CA VAL A 252 -4.06 10.76 17.14
C VAL A 252 -3.17 9.57 17.45
N ASP A 253 -3.17 9.09 18.70
CA ASP A 253 -2.37 7.93 19.12
C ASP A 253 -2.75 6.68 18.30
N ILE A 254 -4.05 6.46 18.07
CA ILE A 254 -4.52 5.38 17.21
C ILE A 254 -4.08 5.60 15.76
N PHE A 255 -4.21 6.82 15.20
CA PHE A 255 -3.80 7.09 13.82
C PHE A 255 -2.31 6.82 13.60
N VAL A 256 -1.46 7.21 14.56
CA VAL A 256 -0.02 6.96 14.54
C VAL A 256 0.29 5.47 14.64
N GLU A 257 -0.41 4.75 15.52
CA GLU A 257 -0.28 3.29 15.59
C GLU A 257 -0.61 2.64 14.22
N GLU A 258 -1.68 3.06 13.54
CA GLU A 258 -2.04 2.50 12.23
C GLU A 258 -1.08 2.90 11.10
N ALA A 259 -0.82 4.19 10.95
CA ALA A 259 -0.08 4.72 9.80
C ALA A 259 1.45 4.58 9.95
N VAL A 260 1.96 4.37 11.17
CA VAL A 260 3.38 4.14 11.43
C VAL A 260 3.61 2.70 11.83
N VAL A 261 3.21 2.31 13.06
CA VAL A 261 3.62 1.02 13.64
C VAL A 261 3.12 -0.16 12.80
N ARG A 262 1.87 -0.12 12.32
CA ARG A 262 1.30 -1.24 11.54
C ARG A 262 1.75 -1.26 10.10
N ARG A 263 1.88 -0.08 9.49
CA ARG A 263 2.37 0.07 8.12
C ARG A 263 3.82 -0.37 8.00
N GLU A 264 4.70 0.16 8.85
CA GLU A 264 6.13 -0.16 8.81
C GLU A 264 6.42 -1.60 9.28
N LEU A 265 5.52 -2.21 10.06
CA LEU A 265 5.59 -3.65 10.34
C LEU A 265 5.32 -4.50 9.10
N ALA A 266 4.42 -4.06 8.21
CA ALA A 266 4.15 -4.76 6.96
C ALA A 266 5.37 -4.72 6.04
N ASP A 267 6.04 -3.56 5.96
CA ASP A 267 7.31 -3.40 5.24
C ASP A 267 8.40 -4.29 5.84
N ASN A 268 8.57 -4.27 7.17
CA ASN A 268 9.51 -5.14 7.88
C ASN A 268 9.27 -6.63 7.55
N PHE A 269 8.01 -7.08 7.53
CA PHE A 269 7.70 -8.47 7.21
C PHE A 269 8.04 -8.81 5.75
N CYS A 270 7.63 -7.97 4.79
CA CYS A 270 7.92 -8.23 3.37
C CYS A 270 9.43 -8.17 3.07
N TYR A 271 10.16 -7.30 3.76
CA TYR A 271 11.60 -7.15 3.58
C TYR A 271 12.38 -8.39 4.05
N TYR A 272 12.03 -8.94 5.22
CA TYR A 272 12.75 -10.07 5.81
C TYR A 272 12.19 -11.45 5.40
N ASN A 273 10.94 -11.54 4.95
CA ASN A 273 10.30 -12.80 4.59
C ASN A 273 10.09 -12.90 3.08
N LYS A 274 10.92 -13.69 2.38
CA LYS A 274 10.79 -13.88 0.92
C LYS A 274 9.50 -14.61 0.51
N ASN A 275 8.83 -15.26 1.45
CA ASN A 275 7.58 -16.00 1.28
C ASN A 275 6.36 -15.21 1.79
N TYR A 276 6.44 -13.86 1.78
CA TYR A 276 5.43 -12.98 2.38
C TYR A 276 4.02 -13.08 1.79
N ASP A 277 3.85 -13.74 0.65
CA ASP A 277 2.62 -13.96 -0.12
C ASP A 277 2.14 -15.42 -0.08
N SER A 278 2.67 -16.23 0.83
CA SER A 278 2.40 -17.67 0.91
C SER A 278 2.15 -18.17 2.34
N VAL A 279 1.50 -19.33 2.49
CA VAL A 279 1.27 -19.98 3.80
C VAL A 279 2.61 -20.37 4.45
N GLN A 280 3.64 -20.67 3.65
CA GLN A 280 4.99 -20.98 4.12
C GLN A 280 5.65 -19.78 4.81
N GLY A 281 5.23 -18.55 4.47
CA GLY A 281 5.66 -17.34 5.17
C GLY A 281 5.05 -17.18 6.57
N ALA A 282 4.05 -17.99 6.94
CA ALA A 282 3.39 -17.91 8.23
C ALA A 282 4.25 -18.42 9.39
N TYR A 283 3.88 -18.11 10.64
CA TYR A 283 4.55 -18.71 11.81
C TYR A 283 4.21 -20.20 11.95
N ASN A 284 5.14 -20.99 12.51
CA ASN A 284 4.97 -22.44 12.68
C ASN A 284 3.66 -22.83 13.36
N TRP A 285 3.20 -22.08 14.37
CA TRP A 285 1.93 -22.38 15.05
C TRP A 285 0.73 -22.28 14.11
N ALA A 286 0.75 -21.31 13.19
CA ALA A 286 -0.32 -21.08 12.23
C ALA A 286 -0.28 -22.13 11.12
N GLN A 287 0.91 -22.44 10.60
CA GLN A 287 1.09 -23.53 9.63
C GLN A 287 0.59 -24.86 10.20
N ASN A 288 0.97 -25.18 11.44
CA ASN A 288 0.59 -26.43 12.09
C ASN A 288 -0.91 -26.53 12.34
N THR A 289 -1.56 -25.45 12.81
CA THR A 289 -3.01 -25.48 13.07
C THR A 289 -3.81 -25.56 11.75
N LEU A 290 -3.40 -24.83 10.72
CA LEU A 290 -4.04 -24.91 9.40
C LEU A 290 -3.89 -26.30 8.79
N LYS A 291 -2.70 -26.91 8.88
CA LYS A 291 -2.44 -28.27 8.41
C LYS A 291 -3.28 -29.32 9.16
N LEU A 292 -3.44 -29.17 10.47
CA LEU A 292 -4.26 -30.07 11.30
C LEU A 292 -5.72 -30.09 10.82
N HIS A 293 -6.25 -28.93 10.44
CA HIS A 293 -7.65 -28.74 10.03
C HIS A 293 -7.88 -28.84 8.51
N ALA A 294 -6.86 -29.22 7.73
CA ALA A 294 -6.95 -29.28 6.27
C ALA A 294 -7.98 -30.31 5.75
N LYS A 295 -8.35 -31.31 6.57
CA LYS A 295 -9.34 -32.34 6.22
C LYS A 295 -10.75 -32.04 6.73
N ASP A 296 -10.94 -30.94 7.45
CA ASP A 296 -12.26 -30.59 7.97
C ASP A 296 -13.23 -30.32 6.82
N LYS A 297 -14.49 -30.72 7.00
CA LYS A 297 -15.52 -30.41 5.99
C LYS A 297 -15.81 -28.91 6.00
N ARG A 298 -15.67 -28.26 4.84
CA ARG A 298 -16.00 -26.84 4.68
C ARG A 298 -17.53 -26.71 4.61
N PRO A 299 -18.14 -25.70 5.25
CA PRO A 299 -19.58 -25.51 5.19
C PRO A 299 -20.05 -25.08 3.79
N PHE A 300 -19.21 -24.33 3.06
CA PHE A 300 -19.44 -23.89 1.69
C PHE A 300 -18.10 -23.95 0.93
N LEU A 301 -18.16 -24.08 -0.38
CA LEU A 301 -17.02 -23.96 -1.27
C LEU A 301 -17.45 -23.06 -2.43
N TYR A 302 -16.75 -21.96 -2.63
CA TYR A 302 -17.00 -21.03 -3.73
C TYR A 302 -15.82 -21.00 -4.68
N GLU A 303 -16.12 -20.92 -5.95
CA GLU A 303 -15.15 -20.62 -6.98
C GLU A 303 -14.77 -19.13 -6.94
N LEU A 304 -13.59 -18.80 -7.48
CA LEU A 304 -13.09 -17.42 -7.52
C LEU A 304 -14.10 -16.46 -8.16
N GLN A 305 -14.79 -16.88 -9.22
CA GLN A 305 -15.77 -16.05 -9.92
C GLN A 305 -17.00 -15.73 -9.05
N GLU A 306 -17.47 -16.67 -8.24
CA GLU A 306 -18.60 -16.46 -7.33
C GLU A 306 -18.21 -15.47 -6.22
N LEU A 307 -16.99 -15.60 -5.69
CA LEU A 307 -16.42 -14.66 -4.74
C LEU A 307 -16.24 -13.27 -5.38
N GLU A 308 -15.67 -13.18 -6.57
CA GLU A 308 -15.41 -11.92 -7.27
C GLU A 308 -16.69 -11.12 -7.52
N GLN A 309 -17.78 -11.80 -7.89
CA GLN A 309 -19.09 -11.21 -8.15
C GLN A 309 -19.89 -10.88 -6.89
N GLY A 310 -19.45 -11.33 -5.71
CA GLY A 310 -20.20 -11.15 -4.46
C GLY A 310 -21.46 -12.02 -4.42
N ASN A 311 -21.37 -13.27 -4.88
CA ASN A 311 -22.48 -14.21 -4.99
C ASN A 311 -22.40 -15.34 -3.95
N THR A 312 -22.25 -14.98 -2.67
CA THR A 312 -22.26 -15.93 -1.56
C THR A 312 -23.59 -15.92 -0.80
N HIS A 313 -23.80 -16.92 0.06
CA HIS A 313 -24.90 -16.96 1.02
C HIS A 313 -24.87 -15.82 2.05
N ASP A 314 -23.73 -15.13 2.23
CA ASP A 314 -23.55 -14.11 3.25
C ASP A 314 -23.69 -12.69 2.66
N PRO A 315 -24.81 -11.98 2.95
CA PRO A 315 -25.06 -10.67 2.38
C PRO A 315 -24.05 -9.61 2.84
N LEU A 316 -23.48 -9.73 4.04
CA LEU A 316 -22.45 -8.79 4.51
C LEU A 316 -21.14 -9.00 3.75
N TRP A 317 -20.78 -10.26 3.47
CA TRP A 317 -19.60 -10.56 2.68
C TRP A 317 -19.75 -10.02 1.25
N ASN A 318 -20.90 -10.27 0.62
CA ASN A 318 -21.23 -9.75 -0.71
C ASN A 318 -21.16 -8.22 -0.75
N ALA A 319 -21.75 -7.55 0.25
CA ALA A 319 -21.70 -6.10 0.37
C ALA A 319 -20.26 -5.56 0.49
N ALA A 320 -19.40 -6.24 1.27
CA ALA A 320 -18.00 -5.86 1.40
C ALA A 320 -17.23 -6.03 0.08
N GLN A 321 -17.43 -7.15 -0.61
CA GLN A 321 -16.87 -7.41 -1.94
C GLN A 321 -17.32 -6.33 -2.94
N LEU A 322 -18.62 -6.02 -2.99
CA LEU A 322 -19.16 -5.02 -3.91
C LEU A 322 -18.69 -3.59 -3.57
N GLN A 323 -18.43 -3.28 -2.30
CA GLN A 323 -17.76 -2.02 -1.94
C GLN A 323 -16.37 -1.94 -2.60
N MET A 324 -15.56 -3.00 -2.48
CA MET A 324 -14.24 -3.06 -3.10
C MET A 324 -14.31 -2.92 -4.63
N VAL A 325 -15.22 -3.67 -5.27
CA VAL A 325 -15.39 -3.64 -6.73
C VAL A 325 -15.80 -2.24 -7.20
N ARG A 326 -16.78 -1.61 -6.55
CA ARG A 326 -17.34 -0.31 -6.97
C ARG A 326 -16.47 0.88 -6.61
N GLU A 327 -15.96 0.92 -5.37
CA GLU A 327 -15.24 2.09 -4.84
C GLU A 327 -13.72 1.93 -4.90
N GLY A 328 -13.20 0.73 -5.16
CA GLY A 328 -11.76 0.47 -5.11
C GLY A 328 -11.14 0.71 -3.73
N LYS A 329 -11.97 0.69 -2.68
CA LYS A 329 -11.57 0.87 -1.29
C LYS A 329 -12.55 0.19 -0.33
N MET A 330 -12.29 -1.04 0.08
CA MET A 330 -13.09 -1.68 1.14
C MET A 330 -12.81 -1.04 2.51
N HIS A 331 -13.83 -0.95 3.36
CA HIS A 331 -13.64 -0.50 4.73
C HIS A 331 -12.73 -1.46 5.50
N GLY A 332 -11.71 -0.93 6.20
CA GLY A 332 -10.67 -1.76 6.85
C GLY A 332 -11.21 -2.82 7.81
N PHE A 333 -12.27 -2.53 8.58
CA PHE A 333 -12.90 -3.56 9.43
C PHE A 333 -13.46 -4.75 8.62
N LEU A 334 -14.02 -4.47 7.43
CA LEU A 334 -14.62 -5.49 6.58
C LEU A 334 -13.58 -6.29 5.81
N ARG A 335 -12.40 -5.74 5.50
CA ARG A 335 -11.29 -6.51 4.92
C ARG A 335 -10.93 -7.73 5.77
N MET A 336 -10.94 -7.60 7.10
CA MET A 336 -10.77 -8.76 8.01
C MET A 336 -11.86 -9.81 7.83
N TYR A 337 -13.11 -9.36 7.83
CA TYR A 337 -14.27 -10.24 7.75
C TYR A 337 -14.21 -11.00 6.42
N TRP A 338 -14.01 -10.25 5.36
CA TRP A 338 -13.91 -10.69 3.99
C TRP A 338 -12.84 -11.77 3.80
N ALA A 339 -11.59 -11.50 4.17
CA ALA A 339 -10.49 -12.45 3.98
C ALA A 339 -10.64 -13.71 4.86
N LYS A 340 -11.20 -13.57 6.07
CA LYS A 340 -11.48 -14.72 6.95
C LYS A 340 -12.55 -15.63 6.39
N LYS A 341 -13.57 -15.08 5.72
CA LYS A 341 -14.59 -15.89 5.07
C LYS A 341 -14.09 -16.60 3.82
N ILE A 342 -13.14 -16.01 3.09
CA ILE A 342 -12.46 -16.72 1.99
C ILE A 342 -11.79 -17.98 2.53
N LEU A 343 -11.07 -17.92 3.68
CA LEU A 343 -10.52 -19.13 4.33
C LEU A 343 -11.61 -20.15 4.73
N GLU A 344 -12.77 -19.69 5.20
CA GLU A 344 -13.87 -20.58 5.60
C GLU A 344 -14.52 -21.30 4.42
N TRP A 345 -14.48 -20.70 3.22
CA TRP A 345 -15.27 -21.13 2.05
C TRP A 345 -14.43 -21.49 0.81
N THR A 346 -13.16 -21.83 0.99
CA THR A 346 -12.27 -22.32 -0.06
C THR A 346 -11.67 -23.67 0.31
N CYS A 347 -11.12 -24.38 -0.67
CA CYS A 347 -10.67 -25.75 -0.49
C CYS A 347 -9.41 -25.84 0.39
N SER A 348 -8.56 -24.82 0.44
CA SER A 348 -7.36 -24.82 1.29
C SER A 348 -6.93 -23.40 1.71
N PRO A 349 -6.09 -23.26 2.74
CA PRO A 349 -5.51 -21.97 3.11
C PRO A 349 -4.67 -21.33 1.99
N GLU A 350 -4.01 -22.15 1.16
CA GLU A 350 -3.24 -21.70 0.00
C GLU A 350 -4.15 -21.08 -1.06
N GLU A 351 -5.25 -21.76 -1.42
CA GLU A 351 -6.25 -21.24 -2.34
C GLU A 351 -6.92 -19.99 -1.78
N ALA A 352 -7.27 -20.00 -0.48
CA ALA A 352 -7.83 -18.85 0.21
C ALA A 352 -6.94 -17.62 0.08
N LEU A 353 -5.63 -17.82 0.29
CA LEU A 353 -4.64 -16.77 0.24
C LEU A 353 -4.45 -16.25 -1.19
N GLN A 354 -4.39 -17.16 -2.17
CA GLN A 354 -4.32 -16.80 -3.59
C GLN A 354 -5.52 -15.95 -4.02
N PHE A 355 -6.74 -16.38 -3.69
CA PHE A 355 -7.97 -15.66 -4.04
C PHE A 355 -8.04 -14.29 -3.35
N ALA A 356 -7.69 -14.23 -2.06
CA ALA A 356 -7.68 -12.97 -1.32
C ALA A 356 -6.65 -11.97 -1.87
N ILE A 357 -5.44 -12.43 -2.19
CA ILE A 357 -4.40 -11.57 -2.80
C ILE A 357 -4.86 -11.08 -4.17
N TYR A 358 -5.32 -11.98 -5.04
CA TYR A 358 -5.79 -11.60 -6.38
C TYR A 358 -6.91 -10.56 -6.33
N LEU A 359 -7.95 -10.78 -5.53
CA LEU A 359 -9.08 -9.85 -5.44
C LEU A 359 -8.66 -8.49 -4.85
N ASN A 360 -7.78 -8.49 -3.83
CA ASN A 360 -7.22 -7.26 -3.27
C ASN A 360 -6.40 -6.50 -4.34
N ASP A 361 -5.47 -7.19 -5.00
CA ASP A 361 -4.53 -6.61 -5.95
C ASP A 361 -5.18 -6.26 -7.30
N ARG A 362 -6.41 -6.71 -7.55
CA ARG A 362 -7.18 -6.39 -8.75
C ARG A 362 -8.10 -5.18 -8.57
N TYR A 363 -8.66 -4.98 -7.38
CA TYR A 363 -9.72 -3.99 -7.16
C TYR A 363 -9.34 -2.84 -6.23
N GLU A 364 -8.52 -3.08 -5.20
CA GLU A 364 -8.15 -2.06 -4.21
C GLU A 364 -7.10 -1.09 -4.79
N LEU A 365 -7.41 0.20 -4.75
CA LEU A 365 -6.48 1.25 -5.13
C LEU A 365 -5.19 1.22 -4.29
N ASP A 366 -5.29 0.71 -3.06
CA ASP A 366 -4.17 0.51 -2.13
C ASP A 366 -3.71 -0.96 -2.04
N GLY A 367 -4.05 -1.79 -3.03
CA GLY A 367 -3.55 -3.16 -3.19
C GLY A 367 -2.16 -3.23 -3.83
N ARG A 368 -1.60 -4.44 -4.00
CA ARG A 368 -0.20 -4.70 -4.42
C ARG A 368 0.82 -4.01 -3.53
N ASP A 369 0.53 -4.07 -2.24
CA ASP A 369 1.19 -3.28 -1.20
C ASP A 369 1.60 -4.21 -0.06
N PRO A 370 2.73 -3.96 0.64
CA PRO A 370 3.08 -4.69 1.85
C PRO A 370 1.91 -4.82 2.84
N ASN A 371 1.10 -3.75 2.96
CA ASN A 371 -0.10 -3.73 3.78
C ASN A 371 -1.19 -4.70 3.31
N GLY A 372 -1.34 -4.90 2.00
CA GLY A 372 -2.29 -5.87 1.43
C GLY A 372 -1.91 -7.32 1.73
N TYR A 373 -0.62 -7.65 1.65
CA TYR A 373 -0.13 -8.98 2.01
C TYR A 373 -0.24 -9.23 3.52
N VAL A 374 0.21 -8.29 4.36
CA VAL A 374 0.52 -8.56 5.78
C VAL A 374 -0.38 -7.83 6.78
N GLY A 375 -0.87 -6.65 6.41
CA GLY A 375 -1.24 -5.58 7.35
C GLY A 375 -2.26 -5.94 8.45
N LYS A 376 -2.06 -5.36 9.63
CA LYS A 376 -2.91 -5.55 10.82
C LYS A 376 -3.17 -4.21 11.49
N LEU A 377 -4.41 -3.77 11.70
CA LEU A 377 -4.73 -2.55 12.44
C LEU A 377 -4.66 -2.75 13.97
N HIS A 378 -4.55 -1.67 14.74
CA HIS A 378 -5.02 -1.65 16.13
C HIS A 378 -6.51 -2.01 16.13
N LYS A 379 -7.00 -2.93 16.97
CA LYS A 379 -8.43 -3.34 17.00
C LYS A 379 -9.11 -3.59 15.62
N GLY A 380 -8.35 -3.95 14.58
CA GLY A 380 -8.80 -4.28 13.22
C GLY A 380 -7.67 -4.93 12.40
N ALA A 381 -7.82 -5.18 11.11
CA ALA A 381 -6.77 -5.64 10.19
C ALA A 381 -7.26 -5.61 8.75
N TRP A 382 -6.34 -5.71 7.78
CA TRP A 382 -6.72 -5.69 6.37
C TRP A 382 -5.86 -6.60 5.48
N GLY A 383 -4.77 -7.16 6.00
CA GLY A 383 -3.86 -8.01 5.25
C GLY A 383 -4.34 -9.45 5.12
N CYS A 384 -4.02 -10.06 3.99
CA CYS A 384 -4.40 -11.42 3.68
C CYS A 384 -3.76 -12.44 4.64
N LEU A 385 -2.46 -12.33 4.92
CA LEU A 385 -1.75 -13.24 5.83
C LEU A 385 -2.14 -13.05 7.30
N TRP A 386 -2.44 -11.83 7.74
CA TRP A 386 -3.00 -11.66 9.10
C TRP A 386 -4.34 -12.40 9.23
N SER A 387 -5.17 -12.26 8.20
CA SER A 387 -6.55 -12.76 8.21
C SER A 387 -6.61 -14.28 8.12
N ILE A 388 -5.83 -14.86 7.21
CA ILE A 388 -5.86 -16.28 6.83
C ILE A 388 -4.81 -17.08 7.61
N CYS A 389 -3.61 -16.52 7.78
CA CYS A 389 -2.46 -17.21 8.36
C CYS A 389 -2.06 -16.71 9.76
N GLY A 390 -2.82 -15.79 10.37
CA GLY A 390 -2.59 -15.34 11.74
C GLY A 390 -1.26 -14.61 11.97
N ILE A 391 -0.60 -14.13 10.91
CA ILE A 391 0.64 -13.35 11.04
C ILE A 391 0.41 -12.15 11.94
N HIS A 392 1.39 -11.84 12.80
CA HIS A 392 1.32 -10.81 13.83
C HIS A 392 0.15 -10.93 14.83
N ASP A 393 -0.58 -12.06 14.87
CA ASP A 393 -1.59 -12.38 15.89
C ASP A 393 -1.13 -13.52 16.81
N HIS A 394 -2.00 -13.87 17.75
CA HIS A 394 -1.84 -15.03 18.61
C HIS A 394 -2.92 -16.07 18.27
N GLY A 395 -2.73 -17.29 18.76
CA GLY A 395 -3.73 -18.36 18.62
C GLY A 395 -4.99 -18.07 19.45
N TRP A 396 -6.14 -18.37 18.86
CA TRP A 396 -7.47 -18.26 19.45
C TRP A 396 -8.03 -19.66 19.78
N PRO A 397 -9.16 -19.76 20.51
CA PRO A 397 -9.84 -21.03 20.71
C PRO A 397 -10.06 -21.77 19.39
N GLU A 398 -9.65 -23.04 19.39
CA GLU A 398 -9.61 -23.93 18.23
C GLU A 398 -11.02 -24.20 17.70
N ARG A 399 -11.15 -24.26 16.37
CA ARG A 399 -12.42 -24.54 15.68
C ARG A 399 -12.15 -25.29 14.39
N ALA A 400 -13.17 -25.96 13.88
CA ALA A 400 -13.11 -26.58 12.56
C ALA A 400 -12.74 -25.56 11.47
N VAL A 401 -11.98 -26.00 10.47
CA VAL A 401 -11.43 -25.22 9.35
C VAL A 401 -10.33 -24.23 9.75
N PHE A 402 -10.60 -23.31 10.68
CA PHE A 402 -9.62 -22.26 11.04
C PHE A 402 -8.52 -22.75 11.99
N GLY A 403 -8.75 -23.85 12.71
CA GLY A 403 -7.97 -24.18 13.89
C GLY A 403 -7.91 -23.01 14.86
N LYS A 404 -6.70 -22.55 15.17
CA LYS A 404 -6.45 -21.44 16.12
C LYS A 404 -6.38 -20.06 15.45
N ILE A 405 -6.67 -19.94 14.15
CA ILE A 405 -6.77 -18.63 13.50
C ILE A 405 -7.98 -17.86 14.06
N ARG A 406 -7.81 -16.55 14.27
CA ARG A 406 -8.90 -15.69 14.77
C ARG A 406 -10.11 -15.80 13.85
N TYR A 407 -11.28 -16.03 14.43
CA TYR A 407 -12.53 -16.09 13.69
C TYR A 407 -13.37 -14.83 13.79
N MET A 408 -14.12 -14.55 12.73
CA MET A 408 -15.15 -13.53 12.70
C MET A 408 -16.42 -14.10 12.05
N ASN A 409 -17.57 -13.79 12.62
CA ASN A 409 -18.86 -14.19 12.10
C ASN A 409 -19.83 -13.03 12.00
N TYR A 410 -20.85 -13.26 11.19
CA TYR A 410 -21.93 -12.33 10.90
C TYR A 410 -22.60 -11.79 12.17
N ALA A 411 -22.96 -12.68 13.10
CA ALA A 411 -23.54 -12.29 14.39
C ALA A 411 -22.62 -11.41 15.24
N GLY A 412 -21.30 -11.63 15.17
CA GLY A 412 -20.29 -10.79 15.81
C GLY A 412 -20.19 -9.39 15.20
N CYS A 413 -20.38 -9.27 13.88
CA CYS A 413 -20.48 -7.97 13.20
C CYS A 413 -21.76 -7.23 13.59
N LYS A 414 -22.91 -7.93 13.68
CA LYS A 414 -24.20 -7.36 14.12
C LYS A 414 -24.15 -6.72 15.50
N ARG A 415 -23.30 -7.23 16.41
CA ARG A 415 -23.09 -6.64 17.74
C ARG A 415 -22.21 -5.39 17.74
N LYS A 416 -21.53 -5.08 16.63
CA LYS A 416 -20.53 -3.99 16.53
C LYS A 416 -21.03 -2.80 15.71
N PHE A 417 -21.84 -3.03 14.68
CA PHE A 417 -22.43 -1.99 13.85
C PHE A 417 -23.73 -2.48 13.19
N ASP A 418 -24.47 -1.55 12.58
CA ASP A 418 -25.69 -1.87 11.83
C ASP A 418 -25.33 -2.55 10.49
N VAL A 419 -25.26 -3.88 10.53
CA VAL A 419 -24.94 -4.70 9.36
C VAL A 419 -25.96 -4.52 8.23
N VAL A 420 -27.25 -4.41 8.58
CA VAL A 420 -28.34 -4.29 7.59
C VAL A 420 -28.24 -2.95 6.84
N GLN A 421 -27.89 -1.87 7.54
CA GLN A 421 -27.62 -0.59 6.90
C GLN A 421 -26.48 -0.68 5.87
N PHE A 422 -25.40 -1.40 6.20
CA PHE A 422 -24.27 -1.56 5.30
C PHE A 422 -24.64 -2.41 4.08
N GLU A 423 -25.33 -3.54 4.29
CA GLU A 423 -25.82 -4.42 3.22
C GLU A 423 -26.71 -3.70 2.22
N ARG A 424 -27.63 -2.86 2.69
CA ARG A 424 -28.51 -2.06 1.82
C ARG A 424 -27.73 -1.08 0.95
N ARG A 425 -26.62 -0.53 1.45
CA ARG A 425 -25.78 0.42 0.69
C ARG A 425 -25.10 -0.24 -0.50
N TYR A 426 -24.70 -1.51 -0.35
CA TYR A 426 -23.96 -2.26 -1.37
C TYR A 426 -24.71 -3.50 -1.84
N ALA A 427 -26.04 -3.42 -1.92
CA ALA A 427 -26.84 -4.50 -2.49
C ALA A 427 -26.43 -4.76 -3.97
N PRO A 428 -26.51 -6.01 -4.45
CA PRO A 428 -26.36 -6.32 -5.86
C PRO A 428 -27.30 -5.44 -6.69
N CYS A 429 -26.81 -4.86 -7.79
CA CYS A 429 -27.70 -4.16 -8.71
C CYS A 429 -28.68 -5.19 -9.29
N LYS A 430 -29.98 -4.90 -9.22
CA LYS A 430 -31.02 -5.75 -9.83
C LYS A 430 -30.94 -5.71 -11.34
#